data_AF-A0A139DQ74-F1
#
_entry.id   AF-A0A139DQ74-F1
#
_cell.length_a   1.000
_cell.length_b   1.000
_cell.length_c   1.000
_cell.angle_alpha   90.00
_cell.angle_beta   90.00
_cell.angle_gamma   90.00
#
_symmetry.space_group_name_H-M   'P 1'
#
loop_
_entity.id
_entity.type
_entity.pdbx_description
1 polymer ?
#
loop_
_entity_poly.entity_id
_entity_poly.type
_entity_poly.pdbx_seq_one_letter_code
_entity_poly.pdbx_strand_id
1 'polypeptide(L)'
;MKKCFVEPTVIATNPLSIGGDTAAEAVPDGYTGACAVVPVSGSDNVIAVLPSLNEARRVARYAKTPDGGYGSVVIEATSQPVTHETLEDWI
;
A
#
# COMPACT_ATOMS: atom_id res chain seq x y z
N MET A 1 -14.34 12.32 -9.85
CA MET A 1 -12.89 12.20 -10.14
C MET A 1 -12.67 10.85 -10.82
N LYS A 2 -12.06 10.81 -12.00
CA LYS A 2 -11.72 9.54 -12.67
C LYS A 2 -10.55 8.92 -11.90
N LYS A 3 -10.74 7.78 -11.22
CA LYS A 3 -9.61 6.95 -10.79
C LYS A 3 -8.89 6.53 -12.08
N CYS A 4 -7.65 6.96 -12.29
CA CYS A 4 -6.81 6.34 -13.33
C CYS A 4 -6.64 4.89 -12.90
N PHE A 5 -7.31 3.98 -13.61
CA PHE A 5 -7.21 2.56 -13.34
C PHE A 5 -5.84 2.10 -13.84
N VAL A 6 -4.91 1.95 -12.91
CA VAL A 6 -3.59 1.35 -13.15
C VAL A 6 -3.70 -0.09 -12.71
N GLU A 7 -3.33 -1.03 -13.58
CA GLU A 7 -3.30 -2.45 -13.23
C GLU A 7 -2.32 -2.67 -12.07
N PRO A 8 -2.77 -3.26 -10.94
CA PRO A 8 -1.92 -3.42 -9.78
C PRO A 8 -0.76 -4.38 -10.07
N THR A 9 0.46 -3.92 -9.83
CA THR A 9 1.69 -4.72 -9.97
C THR A 9 2.13 -5.25 -8.61
N VAL A 10 2.30 -6.57 -8.49
CA VAL A 10 2.75 -7.19 -7.23
C VAL A 10 4.22 -6.84 -6.97
N ILE A 11 4.49 -6.20 -5.83
CA ILE A 11 5.83 -5.79 -5.40
C ILE A 11 6.41 -6.70 -4.32
N ALA A 12 5.57 -7.48 -3.64
CA ALA A 12 6.02 -8.51 -2.70
C ALA A 12 4.91 -9.55 -2.44
N THR A 13 5.31 -10.78 -2.13
CA THR A 13 4.41 -11.87 -1.72
C THR A 13 4.87 -12.42 -0.37
N ASN A 14 3.94 -12.98 0.42
CA ASN A 14 4.27 -13.76 1.60
C ASN A 14 4.39 -15.25 1.21
N PRO A 15 5.60 -15.83 1.17
CA PRO A 15 5.80 -17.22 0.73
C PRO A 15 5.26 -18.25 1.74
N LEU A 16 4.89 -17.82 2.96
CA LEU A 16 4.42 -18.69 4.04
C LEU A 16 2.90 -18.85 4.10
N SER A 17 2.13 -18.08 3.32
CA SER A 17 0.67 -18.20 3.25
C SER A 17 0.24 -18.98 2.00
N ILE A 18 -0.58 -20.04 2.14
CA ILE A 18 -1.19 -20.72 0.99
C ILE A 18 -2.19 -19.74 0.34
N GLY A 19 -1.91 -19.33 -0.90
CA GLY A 19 -2.63 -18.24 -1.59
C GLY A 19 -1.90 -16.90 -1.59
N GLY A 20 -0.90 -16.74 -0.72
CA GLY A 20 0.10 -15.66 -0.70
C GLY A 20 -0.46 -14.26 -0.46
N ASP A 21 -0.33 -13.73 0.77
CA ASP A 21 -0.62 -12.31 1.00
C ASP A 21 0.29 -11.45 0.12
N THR A 22 -0.30 -10.53 -0.62
CA THR A 22 0.43 -9.71 -1.61
C THR A 22 0.47 -8.25 -1.18
N ALA A 23 1.59 -7.60 -1.45
CA ALA A 23 1.65 -6.16 -1.55
C ALA A 23 1.74 -5.83 -3.03
N ALA A 24 0.81 -5.00 -3.52
CA ALA A 24 0.78 -4.54 -4.89
C ALA A 24 0.74 -3.01 -4.96
N GLU A 25 1.03 -2.45 -6.13
CA GLU A 25 0.93 -1.01 -6.38
C GLU A 25 0.14 -0.73 -7.66
N ALA A 26 -0.78 0.21 -7.58
CA ALA A 26 -1.58 0.75 -8.67
C ALA A 26 -1.32 2.26 -8.77
N VAL A 27 -0.04 2.61 -8.96
CA VAL A 27 0.44 3.99 -9.03
C VAL A 27 0.97 4.27 -10.43
N PRO A 28 0.56 5.37 -11.09
CA PRO A 28 1.07 5.70 -12.44
C PRO A 28 2.59 5.86 -12.46
N ASP A 29 3.22 5.45 -13.56
CA ASP A 29 4.66 5.65 -13.76
C ASP A 29 5.04 7.12 -13.64
N GLY A 30 6.10 7.40 -12.88
CA GLY A 30 6.59 8.76 -12.64
C GLY A 30 5.71 9.60 -11.71
N TYR A 31 4.67 9.01 -11.07
CA TYR A 31 3.90 9.71 -10.06
C TYR A 31 4.80 10.14 -8.88
N THR A 32 4.71 11.42 -8.55
CA THR A 32 5.37 12.03 -7.40
C THR A 32 4.29 12.65 -6.52
N GLY A 33 4.12 12.11 -5.32
CA GLY A 33 3.07 12.54 -4.41
C GLY A 33 2.73 11.49 -3.37
N ALA A 34 1.69 11.79 -2.60
CA ALA A 34 1.23 10.95 -1.52
C ALA A 34 0.61 9.65 -2.03
N CYS A 35 0.90 8.55 -1.34
CA CYS A 35 0.39 7.23 -1.66
C CYS A 35 -0.37 6.67 -0.46
N ALA A 36 -1.57 6.16 -0.70
CA ALA A 36 -2.36 5.45 0.30
C ALA A 36 -2.06 3.96 0.22
N VAL A 37 -1.92 3.31 1.38
CA VAL A 37 -1.92 1.85 1.51
C VAL A 37 -3.30 1.42 1.95
N VAL A 38 -3.95 0.55 1.18
CA VAL A 38 -5.32 0.08 1.42
C VAL A 38 -5.38 -1.45 1.39
N PRO A 39 -6.26 -2.09 2.15
CA PRO A 39 -6.43 -3.54 2.11
C PRO A 39 -7.17 -3.97 0.82
N VAL A 40 -6.76 -5.10 0.24
CA VAL A 40 -7.42 -5.68 -0.95
C VAL A 40 -8.84 -6.13 -0.66
N SER A 41 -9.15 -6.45 0.60
CA SER A 41 -10.48 -6.91 1.04
C SER A 41 -11.61 -5.89 0.88
N GLY A 42 -11.33 -4.69 0.36
CA GLY A 42 -12.35 -3.74 -0.07
C GLY A 42 -13.01 -2.98 1.08
N SER A 43 -12.41 -2.96 2.27
CA SER A 43 -12.79 -1.97 3.28
C SER A 43 -12.17 -0.63 2.91
N ASP A 44 -12.96 0.45 2.93
CA ASP A 44 -12.51 1.85 2.74
C ASP A 44 -11.51 2.33 3.83
N ASN A 45 -10.96 1.42 4.63
CA ASN A 45 -9.98 1.71 5.65
C ASN A 45 -8.61 1.88 5.01
N VAL A 46 -8.22 3.14 4.85
CA VAL A 46 -6.83 3.49 4.56
C VAL A 46 -5.97 3.10 5.76
N ILE A 47 -4.97 2.25 5.52
CA ILE A 47 -4.01 1.79 6.54
C ILE A 47 -3.05 2.93 6.89
N ALA A 48 -2.52 3.58 5.86
CA ALA A 48 -1.63 4.73 6.00
C ALA A 48 -1.61 5.55 4.70
N VAL A 49 -1.34 6.86 4.82
CA VAL A 49 -0.99 7.74 3.70
C VAL A 49 0.42 8.25 3.92
N LEU A 50 1.31 7.95 2.97
CA LEU A 50 2.74 8.26 3.05
C LEU A 50 3.10 9.32 2.01
N PRO A 51 4.12 10.17 2.27
CA PRO A 51 4.48 11.27 1.38
C PRO A 51 5.09 10.82 0.04
N SER A 52 5.49 9.54 -0.08
CA SER A 52 6.09 9.00 -1.29
C SER A 52 5.77 7.53 -1.52
N LEU A 53 5.87 7.10 -2.79
CA LEU A 53 5.75 5.70 -3.19
C LEU A 53 6.79 4.81 -2.47
N ASN A 54 8.00 5.32 -2.21
CA ASN A 54 9.03 4.54 -1.53
C ASN A 54 8.62 4.18 -0.10
N GLU A 55 8.12 5.14 0.67
CA GLU A 55 7.64 4.89 2.03
C GLU A 55 6.38 4.03 2.04
N ALA A 56 5.45 4.26 1.09
CA ALA A 56 4.27 3.40 0.94
C ALA A 56 4.64 1.95 0.64
N ARG A 57 5.69 1.70 -0.17
CA ARG A 57 6.21 0.34 -0.42
C ARG A 57 6.75 -0.32 0.84
N ARG A 58 7.41 0.43 1.71
CA ARG A 58 7.94 -0.08 2.99
C ARG A 58 6.78 -0.49 3.91
N VAL A 59 5.79 0.38 4.06
CA VAL A 59 4.57 0.10 4.83
C VAL A 59 3.80 -1.09 4.26
N ALA A 60 3.53 -1.13 2.96
CA ALA A 60 2.80 -2.23 2.33
C ALA A 60 3.49 -3.60 2.51
N ARG A 61 4.83 -3.64 2.41
CA ARG A 61 5.61 -4.87 2.64
C ARG A 61 5.54 -5.37 4.07
N TYR A 62 5.44 -4.46 5.05
CA TYR A 62 5.26 -4.82 6.44
C TYR A 62 3.80 -5.20 6.74
N ALA A 63 2.84 -4.41 6.26
CA ALA A 63 1.40 -4.63 6.48
C ALA A 63 0.94 -6.04 6.08
N LYS A 64 1.55 -6.63 5.04
CA LYS A 64 1.26 -8.01 4.61
C LYS A 64 1.84 -9.12 5.48
N THR A 65 2.73 -8.81 6.42
CA THR A 65 3.30 -9.82 7.31
C THR A 65 2.30 -10.15 8.41
N PRO A 66 2.45 -11.29 9.12
CA PRO A 66 1.64 -11.57 10.29
C PRO A 66 1.71 -10.46 11.35
N ASP A 67 2.87 -9.83 11.52
CA ASP A 67 3.08 -8.73 12.47
C ASP A 67 2.35 -7.45 12.02
N GLY A 68 2.33 -7.18 10.71
CA GLY A 68 1.55 -6.07 10.16
C GLY A 68 0.04 -6.30 10.25
N GLY A 69 -0.42 -7.54 10.06
CA GLY A 69 -1.80 -7.96 10.36
C GLY A 69 -2.88 -7.56 9.36
N TYR A 70 -2.52 -6.96 8.22
CA TYR A 70 -3.50 -6.49 7.21
C TYR A 70 -3.70 -7.45 6.03
N GLY A 71 -2.84 -8.47 5.90
CA GLY A 71 -2.89 -9.42 4.79
C GLY A 71 -2.58 -8.75 3.45
N SER A 72 -3.36 -9.01 2.41
CA SER A 72 -3.09 -8.41 1.09
C SER A 72 -3.44 -6.93 1.04
N VAL A 73 -2.52 -6.11 0.51
CA VAL A 73 -2.63 -4.65 0.43
C VAL A 73 -2.26 -4.11 -0.96
N VAL A 74 -2.82 -2.96 -1.31
CA VAL A 74 -2.55 -2.22 -2.54
C VAL A 74 -2.14 -0.80 -2.20
N ILE A 75 -1.15 -0.28 -2.94
CA ILE A 75 -0.75 1.12 -2.89
C ILE A 75 -1.47 1.87 -4.01
N GLU A 76 -2.17 2.95 -3.69
CA GLU A 76 -2.83 3.83 -4.65
C GLU A 76 -2.29 5.27 -4.54
N ALA A 77 -2.23 5.99 -5.66
CA ALA A 77 -2.01 7.44 -5.63
C ALA A 77 -3.18 8.13 -4.92
N THR A 78 -2.91 9.11 -4.06
CA THR A 78 -3.96 9.78 -3.28
C THR A 78 -3.75 11.28 -3.16
N SER A 79 -4.84 12.00 -2.91
CA SER A 79 -4.82 13.42 -2.51
C SER A 79 -5.20 13.61 -1.04
N GLN A 80 -5.34 12.51 -0.29
CA GLN A 80 -5.58 12.56 1.16
C GLN A 80 -4.35 13.14 1.88
N PRO A 81 -4.54 13.82 3.04
CA PRO A 81 -3.43 14.26 3.87
C PRO A 81 -2.53 13.09 4.27
N VAL A 82 -1.21 13.33 4.31
CA VAL A 82 -0.24 12.39 4.86
C VAL A 82 -0.59 12.11 6.32
N THR A 83 -0.60 10.82 6.69
CA THR A 83 -0.86 10.39 8.07
C THR A 83 0.41 9.99 8.80
N HIS A 84 1.42 9.50 8.07
CA HIS A 84 2.72 9.10 8.62
C HIS A 84 3.84 9.47 7.62
N GLU A 85 5.01 9.84 8.13
CA GLU A 85 6.13 10.25 7.29
C GLU A 85 6.99 9.05 6.82
N THR A 86 7.12 8.01 7.66
CA THR A 86 7.94 6.82 7.36
C THR A 86 7.29 5.52 7.86
N LEU A 87 7.88 4.38 7.51
CA LEU A 87 7.51 3.09 8.11
C LEU A 87 7.62 3.10 9.65
N GLU A 88 8.69 3.68 10.19
CA GLU A 88 8.94 3.73 11.63
C GLU A 88 7.93 4.59 12.39
N ASP A 89 7.40 5.63 11.76
CA ASP A 89 6.34 6.47 12.33
C ASP A 89 4.99 5.73 12.39
N TRP A 90 4.81 4.72 11.54
CA TRP A 90 3.58 3.94 11.45
C TRP A 90 3.53 2.71 12.38
N ILE A 91 4.69 2.13 12.74
CA ILE A 91 4.80 0.98 13.66
C ILE A 91 4.68 1.43 15.12
#